data_AF-A0A7L4PTF3-F1
#
_entry.id   AF-A0A7L4PTF3-F1
#
_cell.length_a   1.000
_cell.length_b   1.000
_cell.length_c   1.000
_cell.angle_alpha   90.00
_cell.angle_beta   90.00
_cell.angle_gamma   90.00
#
_symmetry.space_group_name_H-M   'P 1'
#
loop_
_entity.id
_entity.type
_entity.pdbx_description
1 polymer ?
#
loop_
_entity_poly.entity_id
_entity_poly.type
_entity_poly.pdbx_seq_one_letter_code
_entity_poly.pdbx_strand_id
1 'polypeptide(L)'
;MIGIDIGGANLKVVDEKGVHIHYCPLWRDSPLPHLLAQYAGEPAAVVMSGELADCFSSKAEGIAFIVNTVKDVCPDACFYGTDGRFHEGAVPGLAAANWLVAADYLRSAFPRSVLVDMGSTTTDIIPLSPFSRLLGMTDLARLQQGYLVYTGLLRTNLVALLRSVTLREIPTPVASEYFAQTADVHRVIGTIGDREYSVPTPDGADTSREASLRRLARVVCADLEEIGDEGAVAVAEQAWEIQSRTIRDAVGAMVQESGNEMILAAGVGSGCIARLCGARDLTKELGPVSDALPAYAVREVLLRSGGC
;
A
#
# COMPACT_ATOMS: atom_id res chain seq x y z
N MET A 1 14.03 -20.17 -7.06
CA MET A 1 12.78 -19.90 -6.32
C MET A 1 12.60 -18.41 -6.15
N ILE A 2 11.48 -17.90 -6.63
CA ILE A 2 11.10 -16.48 -6.62
C ILE A 2 9.90 -16.23 -5.71
N GLY A 3 9.78 -15.01 -5.22
CA GLY A 3 8.61 -14.51 -4.50
C GLY A 3 7.81 -13.55 -5.38
N ILE A 4 6.50 -13.69 -5.40
CA ILE A 4 5.60 -12.91 -6.27
C ILE A 4 4.48 -12.31 -5.42
N ASP A 5 4.29 -10.99 -5.52
CA ASP A 5 3.12 -10.27 -5.01
C ASP A 5 2.33 -9.70 -6.19
N ILE A 6 1.12 -10.21 -6.40
CA ILE A 6 0.22 -9.83 -7.48
C ILE A 6 -0.84 -8.87 -6.91
N GLY A 7 -0.55 -7.57 -7.01
CA GLY A 7 -1.48 -6.51 -6.64
C GLY A 7 -2.40 -6.11 -7.81
N GLY A 8 -3.37 -5.24 -7.53
CA GLY A 8 -4.29 -4.77 -8.57
C GLY A 8 -3.62 -3.93 -9.66
N ALA A 9 -2.60 -3.14 -9.29
CA ALA A 9 -1.93 -2.18 -10.18
C ALA A 9 -0.49 -2.56 -10.55
N ASN A 10 0.15 -3.39 -9.74
CA ASN A 10 1.56 -3.72 -9.87
C ASN A 10 1.78 -5.20 -9.60
N LEU A 11 2.72 -5.78 -10.35
CA LEU A 11 3.31 -7.07 -10.09
C LEU A 11 4.69 -6.83 -9.49
N LYS A 12 4.97 -7.41 -8.32
CA LYS A 12 6.28 -7.33 -7.69
C LYS A 12 6.88 -8.72 -7.61
N VAL A 13 8.12 -8.87 -8.05
CA VAL A 13 8.86 -10.13 -8.04
C VAL A 13 10.18 -9.94 -7.32
N VAL A 14 10.52 -10.88 -6.44
CA VAL A 14 11.80 -10.91 -5.74
C VAL A 14 12.51 -12.22 -6.06
N ASP A 15 13.72 -12.10 -6.62
CA ASP A 15 14.59 -13.22 -6.95
C ASP A 15 15.99 -13.01 -6.35
N GLU A 16 16.97 -13.83 -6.76
CA GLU A 16 18.36 -13.70 -6.31
C GLU A 16 19.06 -12.44 -6.84
N LYS A 17 18.53 -11.83 -7.91
CA LYS A 17 19.08 -10.62 -8.55
C LYS A 17 18.52 -9.34 -7.92
N GLY A 18 17.39 -9.44 -7.23
CA GLY A 18 16.82 -8.36 -6.43
C GLY A 18 15.31 -8.21 -6.61
N VAL A 19 14.87 -6.96 -6.58
CA VAL A 19 13.45 -6.58 -6.64
C VAL A 19 13.11 -6.07 -8.03
N HIS A 20 12.01 -6.59 -8.59
CA HIS A 20 11.47 -6.19 -9.89
C HIS A 20 10.03 -5.72 -9.70
N ILE A 21 9.73 -4.49 -10.08
CA ILE A 21 8.38 -3.91 -9.97
C ILE A 21 7.89 -3.60 -11.38
N HIS A 22 6.80 -4.24 -11.78
CA HIS A 22 6.17 -4.07 -13.08
C HIS A 22 4.81 -3.41 -12.92
N TYR A 23 4.53 -2.40 -13.74
CA TYR A 23 3.18 -1.85 -13.82
C TYR A 23 2.26 -2.91 -14.46
N CYS A 24 1.26 -3.38 -13.70
CA CYS A 24 0.38 -4.48 -14.05
C CYS A 24 -1.07 -4.11 -13.69
N PRO A 25 -1.75 -3.27 -14.49
CA PRO A 25 -3.13 -2.91 -14.23
C PRO A 25 -4.07 -4.07 -14.60
N LEU A 26 -4.41 -4.91 -13.62
CA LEU A 26 -5.27 -6.07 -13.84
C LEU A 26 -6.63 -5.68 -14.43
N TRP A 27 -7.14 -4.48 -14.10
CA TRP A 27 -8.45 -3.97 -14.52
C TRP A 27 -8.55 -3.52 -15.99
N ARG A 28 -7.43 -3.34 -16.71
CA ARG A 28 -7.46 -2.74 -18.06
C ARG A 28 -7.23 -3.76 -19.18
N ASP A 29 -6.24 -4.64 -19.06
CA ASP A 29 -5.91 -5.67 -20.06
C ASP A 29 -5.21 -6.91 -19.45
N SER A 30 -5.06 -6.95 -18.13
CA SER A 30 -4.34 -7.97 -17.37
C SER A 30 -3.04 -8.49 -18.05
N PRO A 31 -1.99 -7.65 -18.17
CA PRO A 31 -0.73 -8.02 -18.84
C PRO A 31 0.09 -9.08 -18.07
N LEU A 32 -0.48 -9.65 -17.00
CA LEU A 32 0.13 -10.62 -16.10
C LEU A 32 0.80 -11.79 -16.83
N PRO A 33 0.19 -12.48 -17.82
CA PRO A 33 0.87 -13.58 -18.51
C PRO A 33 2.17 -13.14 -19.21
N HIS A 34 2.14 -11.97 -19.88
CA HIS A 34 3.30 -11.44 -20.59
C HIS A 34 4.43 -11.04 -19.64
N LEU A 35 4.08 -10.36 -18.53
CA LEU A 35 5.05 -9.95 -17.52
C LEU A 35 5.67 -11.14 -16.79
N LEU A 36 4.89 -12.21 -16.56
CA LEU A 36 5.39 -13.42 -15.89
C LEU A 36 6.30 -14.26 -16.79
N ALA A 37 6.18 -14.18 -18.12
CA ALA A 37 6.91 -15.04 -19.05
C ALA A 37 8.44 -15.04 -18.85
N GLN A 38 9.01 -13.93 -18.36
CA GLN A 38 10.45 -13.83 -18.05
C GLN A 38 10.89 -14.66 -16.84
N TYR A 39 9.94 -15.17 -16.05
CA TYR A 39 10.15 -15.97 -14.85
C TYR A 39 9.73 -17.44 -15.05
N ALA A 40 9.50 -17.86 -16.30
CA ALA A 40 8.98 -19.19 -16.63
C ALA A 40 9.85 -20.33 -16.07
N GLY A 41 9.19 -21.33 -15.48
CA GLY A 41 9.82 -22.52 -14.91
C GLY A 41 10.49 -22.34 -13.55
N GLU A 42 10.52 -21.14 -12.99
CA GLU A 42 11.00 -20.92 -11.62
C GLU A 42 9.98 -21.43 -10.59
N PRO A 43 10.41 -22.16 -9.53
CA PRO A 43 9.56 -22.40 -8.37
C PRO A 43 9.14 -21.05 -7.77
N ALA A 44 7.85 -20.86 -7.50
CA ALA A 44 7.31 -19.57 -7.09
C ALA A 44 6.52 -19.66 -5.79
N ALA A 45 6.81 -18.76 -4.85
CA ALA A 45 5.95 -18.47 -3.72
C ALA A 45 5.12 -17.22 -4.06
N VAL A 46 3.80 -17.30 -3.96
CA VAL A 46 2.89 -16.30 -4.52
C VAL A 46 1.93 -15.80 -3.45
N VAL A 47 1.74 -14.49 -3.40
CA VAL A 47 0.68 -13.85 -2.64
C VAL A 47 -0.08 -12.88 -3.55
N MET A 48 -1.36 -12.63 -3.27
CA MET A 48 -2.18 -11.74 -4.09
C MET A 48 -3.01 -10.77 -3.26
N SER A 49 -3.26 -9.61 -3.87
CA SER A 49 -4.22 -8.57 -3.42
C SER A 49 -4.99 -7.93 -4.59
N GLY A 50 -4.75 -8.39 -5.82
CA GLY A 50 -5.39 -7.89 -7.03
C GLY A 50 -6.67 -8.62 -7.45
N GLU A 51 -7.16 -9.58 -6.67
CA GLU A 51 -8.28 -10.45 -7.06
C GLU A 51 -9.65 -9.76 -7.16
N LEU A 52 -9.74 -8.51 -6.71
CA LEU A 52 -10.92 -7.64 -6.79
C LEU A 52 -10.84 -6.60 -7.91
N ALA A 53 -9.91 -6.73 -8.86
CA ALA A 53 -9.85 -5.82 -10.00
C ALA A 53 -11.19 -5.80 -10.79
N ASP A 54 -11.59 -4.62 -11.26
CA ASP A 54 -12.91 -4.37 -11.89
C ASP A 54 -13.24 -5.25 -13.09
N CYS A 55 -12.23 -5.90 -13.69
CA CYS A 55 -12.41 -6.83 -14.80
C CYS A 55 -13.02 -8.19 -14.38
N PHE A 56 -13.04 -8.51 -13.08
CA PHE A 56 -13.59 -9.76 -12.56
C PHE A 56 -15.00 -9.55 -12.01
N SER A 57 -15.93 -10.43 -12.39
CA SER A 57 -17.31 -10.43 -11.89
C SER A 57 -17.43 -10.86 -10.43
N SER A 58 -16.41 -11.55 -9.90
CA SER A 58 -16.34 -11.99 -8.51
C SER A 58 -14.91 -12.19 -8.03
N LYS A 59 -14.73 -12.18 -6.70
CA LYS A 59 -13.45 -12.53 -6.04
C LYS A 59 -12.95 -13.92 -6.45
N ALA A 60 -13.86 -14.88 -6.58
CA ALA A 60 -13.51 -16.25 -6.97
C ALA A 60 -12.96 -16.33 -8.40
N GLU A 61 -13.52 -15.54 -9.33
CA GLU A 61 -13.02 -15.44 -10.70
C GLU A 61 -11.61 -14.85 -10.72
N GLY A 62 -11.37 -13.75 -10.00
CA GLY A 62 -10.04 -13.12 -9.92
C GLY A 62 -8.98 -14.06 -9.36
N ILE A 63 -9.28 -14.81 -8.29
CA ILE A 63 -8.37 -15.82 -7.73
C ILE A 63 -8.07 -16.91 -8.77
N ALA A 64 -9.10 -17.47 -9.41
CA ALA A 64 -8.92 -18.54 -10.39
C ALA A 64 -8.07 -18.06 -11.58
N PHE A 65 -8.32 -16.85 -12.08
CA PHE A 65 -7.53 -16.24 -13.13
C PHE A 65 -6.05 -16.11 -12.75
N ILE A 66 -5.76 -15.53 -11.57
CA ILE A 66 -4.39 -15.33 -11.10
C ILE A 66 -3.68 -16.68 -10.93
N VAL A 67 -4.32 -17.65 -10.26
CA VAL A 67 -3.73 -18.97 -10.01
C VAL A 67 -3.42 -19.69 -11.31
N ASN A 68 -4.37 -19.75 -12.26
CA ASN A 68 -4.16 -20.43 -13.53
C ASN A 68 -3.05 -19.76 -14.34
N THR A 69 -3.07 -18.42 -14.43
CA THR A 69 -2.05 -17.66 -15.17
C THR A 69 -0.65 -17.90 -14.61
N VAL A 70 -0.50 -17.92 -13.28
CA VAL A 70 0.79 -18.18 -12.66
C VAL A 70 1.20 -19.64 -12.88
N LYS A 71 0.30 -20.61 -12.74
CA LYS A 71 0.62 -22.03 -12.95
C LYS A 71 0.97 -22.38 -14.40
N ASP A 72 0.42 -21.67 -15.37
CA ASP A 72 0.79 -21.82 -16.79
C ASP A 72 2.26 -21.45 -17.05
N VAL A 73 2.84 -20.56 -16.22
CA VAL A 73 4.21 -20.06 -16.36
C VAL A 73 5.17 -20.71 -15.34
N CYS A 74 4.70 -20.92 -14.12
CA CYS A 74 5.41 -21.49 -12.98
C CYS A 74 4.59 -22.68 -12.43
N PRO A 75 4.71 -23.90 -13.01
CA PRO A 75 3.85 -25.03 -12.66
C PRO A 75 3.88 -25.42 -11.17
N ASP A 76 5.04 -25.25 -10.53
CA ASP A 76 5.30 -25.58 -9.12
C ASP A 76 5.00 -24.38 -8.17
N ALA A 77 4.15 -23.45 -8.60
CA ALA A 77 3.79 -22.29 -7.79
C ALA A 77 2.92 -22.66 -6.57
N CYS A 78 3.30 -22.08 -5.43
CA CYS A 78 2.65 -22.19 -4.13
C CYS A 78 2.02 -20.86 -3.73
N PHE A 79 0.74 -20.85 -3.34
CA PHE A 79 -0.02 -19.64 -3.06
C PHE A 79 -0.32 -19.50 -1.56
N TYR A 80 0.12 -18.41 -0.94
CA TYR A 80 -0.09 -18.14 0.47
C TYR A 80 -1.50 -17.59 0.73
N GLY A 81 -2.21 -18.22 1.67
CA GLY A 81 -3.57 -17.88 2.05
C GLY A 81 -3.68 -17.11 3.37
N THR A 82 -4.84 -16.49 3.55
CA THR A 82 -5.26 -15.84 4.79
C THR A 82 -5.37 -16.80 5.97
N ASP A 83 -5.38 -18.12 5.73
CA ASP A 83 -5.28 -19.17 6.75
C ASP A 83 -3.84 -19.44 7.22
N GLY A 84 -2.86 -18.70 6.69
CA GLY A 84 -1.45 -18.82 7.03
C GLY A 84 -0.79 -20.07 6.44
N ARG A 85 -1.33 -20.60 5.33
CA ARG A 85 -0.87 -21.82 4.68
C ARG A 85 -0.62 -21.60 3.20
N PHE A 86 0.20 -22.45 2.61
CA PHE A 86 0.34 -22.52 1.16
C PHE A 86 -0.67 -23.50 0.57
N HIS A 87 -1.16 -23.14 -0.62
CA HIS A 87 -2.08 -23.93 -1.42
C HIS A 87 -1.53 -24.07 -2.83
N GLU A 88 -1.79 -25.21 -3.47
CA GLU A 88 -1.42 -25.43 -4.87
C GLU A 88 -2.55 -25.05 -5.83
N GLY A 89 -3.71 -24.60 -5.34
CA GLY A 89 -4.87 -24.36 -6.17
C GLY A 89 -5.68 -23.16 -5.71
N ALA A 90 -6.62 -22.74 -6.55
CA ALA A 90 -7.52 -21.65 -6.25
C ALA A 90 -8.44 -22.01 -5.08
N VAL A 91 -8.27 -21.31 -3.95
CA VAL A 91 -9.16 -21.39 -2.79
C VAL A 91 -9.57 -19.98 -2.37
N PRO A 92 -10.77 -19.78 -1.78
CA PRO A 92 -11.23 -18.46 -1.35
C PRO A 92 -10.26 -17.75 -0.39
N GLY A 93 -9.50 -18.51 0.39
CA GLY A 93 -8.54 -18.00 1.36
C GLY A 93 -7.33 -17.28 0.75
N LEU A 94 -7.03 -17.39 -0.55
CA LEU A 94 -5.88 -16.73 -1.18
C LEU A 94 -6.00 -15.21 -1.29
N ALA A 95 -7.21 -14.70 -1.08
CA ALA A 95 -7.59 -13.35 -1.39
C ALA A 95 -7.04 -12.35 -0.35
N ALA A 96 -6.33 -11.31 -0.80
CA ALA A 96 -5.76 -10.25 0.04
C ALA A 96 -4.87 -10.77 1.19
N ALA A 97 -3.93 -11.68 0.89
CA ALA A 97 -3.03 -12.26 1.89
C ALA A 97 -1.65 -11.56 2.00
N ASN A 98 -1.41 -10.51 1.21
CA ASN A 98 -0.12 -9.82 1.09
C ASN A 98 0.34 -9.14 2.39
N TRP A 99 -0.58 -8.53 3.14
CA TRP A 99 -0.28 -7.95 4.46
C TRP A 99 -0.03 -9.04 5.51
N LEU A 100 -0.74 -10.18 5.42
CA LEU A 100 -0.61 -11.28 6.37
C LEU A 100 0.74 -11.97 6.24
N VAL A 101 1.21 -12.21 5.02
CA VAL A 101 2.52 -12.86 4.81
C VAL A 101 3.67 -11.97 5.28
N ALA A 102 3.55 -10.65 5.10
CA ALA A 102 4.50 -9.69 5.66
C ALA A 102 4.52 -9.77 7.20
N ALA A 103 3.35 -9.87 7.85
CA ALA A 103 3.27 -10.06 9.29
C ALA A 103 3.86 -11.41 9.74
N ASP A 104 3.62 -12.50 9.00
CA ASP A 104 4.16 -13.84 9.29
C ASP A 104 5.69 -13.87 9.20
N TYR A 105 6.25 -13.20 8.20
CA TYR A 105 7.69 -13.08 8.05
C TYR A 105 8.32 -12.31 9.21
N LEU A 106 7.74 -11.15 9.56
CA LEU A 106 8.32 -10.22 10.54
C LEU A 106 8.13 -10.66 12.00
N ARG A 107 7.03 -11.33 12.35
CA ARG A 107 6.72 -11.67 13.76
C ARG A 107 7.78 -12.51 14.47
N SER A 108 8.58 -13.26 13.70
CA SER A 108 9.66 -14.08 14.26
C SER A 108 10.83 -13.22 14.75
N ALA A 109 11.18 -12.17 14.00
CA ALA A 109 12.25 -11.25 14.36
C ALA A 109 11.78 -10.13 15.31
N PHE A 110 10.50 -9.78 15.25
CA PHE A 110 9.91 -8.68 16.02
C PHE A 110 8.62 -9.11 16.76
N PRO A 111 8.71 -10.04 17.74
CA PRO A 111 7.53 -10.67 18.37
C PRO A 111 6.64 -9.76 19.26
N ARG A 112 6.89 -8.44 19.31
CA ARG A 112 6.14 -7.45 20.10
C ARG A 112 6.02 -6.09 19.38
N SER A 113 5.76 -6.13 18.08
CA SER A 113 5.68 -4.91 17.27
C SER A 113 4.37 -4.79 16.49
N VAL A 114 4.09 -3.56 16.07
CA VAL A 114 3.07 -3.23 15.09
C VAL A 114 3.77 -2.89 13.78
N LEU A 115 3.40 -3.57 12.69
CA LEU A 115 3.78 -3.19 11.33
C LEU A 115 2.86 -2.06 10.87
N VAL A 116 3.45 -0.97 10.40
CA VAL A 116 2.76 0.12 9.71
C VAL A 116 3.32 0.19 8.29
N ASP A 117 2.61 -0.42 7.35
CA ASP A 117 2.97 -0.44 5.93
C ASP A 117 2.13 0.60 5.19
N MET A 118 2.76 1.73 4.85
CA MET A 118 2.09 2.78 4.09
C MET A 118 2.45 2.65 2.61
N GLY A 119 1.49 2.14 1.85
CA GLY A 119 1.52 2.13 0.40
C GLY A 119 1.17 3.50 -0.21
N SER A 120 1.02 3.51 -1.53
CA SER A 120 0.58 4.72 -2.26
C SER A 120 -0.89 5.07 -1.97
N THR A 121 -1.74 4.08 -1.65
CA THR A 121 -3.19 4.26 -1.49
C THR A 121 -3.69 4.03 -0.06
N THR A 122 -3.10 3.07 0.65
CA THR A 122 -3.56 2.57 1.95
C THR A 122 -2.42 2.51 2.96
N THR A 123 -2.78 2.45 4.24
CA THR A 123 -1.87 2.21 5.35
C THR A 123 -2.37 1.01 6.15
N ASP A 124 -1.60 -0.07 6.18
CA ASP A 124 -1.88 -1.27 6.97
C ASP A 124 -1.24 -1.13 8.35
N ILE A 125 -2.00 -1.39 9.42
CA ILE A 125 -1.57 -1.23 10.81
C ILE A 125 -1.80 -2.55 11.54
N ILE A 126 -0.79 -3.41 11.57
CA ILE A 126 -0.94 -4.84 11.88
C ILE A 126 -0.14 -5.22 13.12
N PRO A 127 -0.78 -5.66 14.21
CA PRO A 127 -0.07 -6.20 15.36
C PRO A 127 0.53 -7.56 14.99
N LEU A 128 1.84 -7.75 15.23
CA LEU A 128 2.51 -9.01 14.87
C LEU A 128 2.26 -10.15 15.85
N SER A 129 1.64 -9.85 17.00
CA SER A 129 1.32 -10.83 18.05
C SER A 129 -0.01 -10.49 18.74
N PRO A 130 -0.88 -11.50 19.01
CA PRO A 130 -0.75 -12.90 18.58
C PRO A 130 -1.18 -13.09 17.11
N PHE A 131 -0.34 -13.74 16.30
CA PHE A 131 -0.58 -13.96 14.86
C PHE A 131 -1.88 -14.70 14.55
N SER A 132 -2.34 -15.57 15.46
CA SER A 132 -3.61 -16.31 15.31
C SER A 132 -4.84 -15.41 15.16
N ARG A 133 -4.80 -14.17 15.66
CA ARG A 133 -5.90 -13.20 15.49
C ARG A 133 -6.01 -12.67 14.05
N LEU A 134 -4.93 -12.73 13.29
CA LEU A 134 -4.87 -12.22 11.93
C LEU A 134 -5.43 -13.23 10.90
N LEU A 135 -5.47 -14.51 11.25
CA LEU A 135 -5.87 -15.58 10.34
C LEU A 135 -7.34 -15.42 9.92
N GLY A 136 -7.58 -15.49 8.62
CA GLY A 136 -8.90 -15.38 8.01
C GLY A 136 -9.53 -13.99 8.06
N MET A 137 -8.81 -12.95 8.50
CA MET A 137 -9.35 -11.59 8.50
C MET A 137 -9.60 -11.10 7.07
N THR A 138 -10.79 -10.54 6.87
CA THR A 138 -11.17 -9.88 5.62
C THR A 138 -10.82 -8.39 5.66
N ASP A 139 -10.72 -7.74 4.51
CA ASP A 139 -10.52 -6.28 4.46
C ASP A 139 -11.64 -5.50 5.16
N LEU A 140 -12.88 -6.00 5.12
CA LEU A 140 -13.97 -5.41 5.88
C LEU A 140 -13.69 -5.46 7.39
N ALA A 141 -13.27 -6.62 7.91
CA ALA A 141 -12.92 -6.74 9.32
C ALA A 141 -11.72 -5.84 9.68
N ARG A 142 -10.74 -5.74 8.78
CA ARG A 142 -9.57 -4.87 8.97
C ARG A 142 -9.95 -3.40 9.01
N LEU A 143 -10.83 -2.93 8.12
CA LEU A 143 -11.37 -1.57 8.15
C LEU A 143 -12.13 -1.29 9.45
N GLN A 144 -12.99 -2.22 9.89
CA GLN A 144 -13.77 -2.09 11.12
C GLN A 144 -12.91 -2.06 12.39
N GLN A 145 -11.78 -2.76 12.38
CA GLN A 145 -10.87 -2.86 13.52
C GLN A 145 -9.71 -1.84 13.48
N GLY A 146 -9.61 -1.03 12.42
CA GLY A 146 -8.53 -0.04 12.25
C GLY A 146 -7.19 -0.64 11.79
N TYR A 147 -7.18 -1.87 11.28
CA TYR A 147 -5.99 -2.57 10.76
C TYR A 147 -5.68 -2.14 9.33
N LEU A 148 -6.63 -1.48 8.66
CA LEU A 148 -6.53 -0.92 7.33
C LEU A 148 -7.11 0.50 7.37
N VAL A 149 -6.29 1.50 7.07
CA VAL A 149 -6.71 2.89 6.93
C VAL A 149 -6.58 3.28 5.46
N TYR A 150 -7.65 3.81 4.88
CA TYR A 150 -7.72 4.14 3.45
C TYR A 150 -7.07 5.48 3.11
N THR A 151 -5.83 5.66 3.56
CA THR A 151 -4.96 6.76 3.17
C THR A 151 -3.54 6.25 2.91
N GLY A 152 -2.87 6.81 1.90
CA GLY A 152 -1.52 6.45 1.54
C GLY A 152 -0.74 7.67 1.05
N LEU A 153 0.53 7.44 0.73
CA LEU A 153 1.46 8.53 0.44
C LEU A 153 1.09 9.31 -0.82
N LEU A 154 0.45 8.70 -1.81
CA LEU A 154 0.37 9.32 -3.16
C LEU A 154 -1.05 9.51 -3.70
N ARG A 155 -1.94 8.53 -3.52
CA ARG A 155 -3.17 8.38 -4.31
C ARG A 155 -4.45 8.79 -3.60
N THR A 156 -4.38 9.21 -2.35
CA THR A 156 -5.61 9.53 -1.61
C THR A 156 -6.17 10.85 -2.12
N ASN A 157 -7.38 10.79 -2.68
CA ASN A 157 -8.12 11.99 -3.08
C ASN A 157 -8.37 12.89 -1.86
N LEU A 158 -8.05 14.19 -1.96
CA LEU A 158 -8.19 15.11 -0.84
C LEU A 158 -9.62 15.21 -0.30
N VAL A 159 -10.64 14.95 -1.13
CA VAL A 159 -12.05 14.98 -0.67
C VAL A 159 -12.38 13.87 0.33
N ALA A 160 -11.58 12.79 0.36
CA ALA A 160 -11.69 11.73 1.34
C ALA A 160 -11.10 12.13 2.70
N LEU A 161 -10.22 13.14 2.73
CA LEU A 161 -9.54 13.64 3.93
C LEU A 161 -10.17 14.92 4.47
N LEU A 162 -10.50 15.86 3.58
CA LEU A 162 -10.94 17.20 3.93
C LEU A 162 -12.42 17.40 3.62
N ARG A 163 -13.11 18.10 4.53
CA ARG A 163 -14.46 18.65 4.30
C ARG A 163 -14.47 20.17 4.20
N SER A 164 -13.50 20.81 4.84
CA SER A 164 -13.29 22.24 4.86
C SER A 164 -11.83 22.52 5.22
N VAL A 165 -11.31 23.66 4.79
CA VAL A 165 -10.02 24.22 5.18
C VAL A 165 -10.22 25.65 5.66
N THR A 166 -9.32 26.16 6.48
CA THR A 166 -9.34 27.57 6.88
C THR A 166 -8.41 28.37 5.96
N LEU A 167 -8.95 29.36 5.25
CA LEU A 167 -8.19 30.29 4.43
C LEU A 167 -8.46 31.71 4.91
N ARG A 168 -7.39 32.45 5.27
CA ARG A 168 -7.49 33.81 5.83
C ARG A 168 -8.52 33.88 6.97
N GLU A 169 -8.43 32.91 7.89
CA GLU A 169 -9.33 32.74 9.06
C GLU A 169 -10.79 32.39 8.74
N ILE A 170 -11.13 32.17 7.47
CA ILE A 170 -12.49 31.81 7.04
C ILE A 170 -12.56 30.31 6.75
N PRO A 171 -13.51 29.57 7.35
CA PRO A 171 -13.80 28.19 6.96
C PRO A 171 -14.32 28.14 5.52
N THR A 172 -13.59 27.43 4.67
CA THR A 172 -13.84 27.27 3.23
C THR A 172 -14.09 25.80 2.92
N PRO A 173 -15.33 25.43 2.57
CA PRO A 173 -15.65 24.07 2.12
C PRO A 173 -14.82 23.67 0.90
N VAL A 174 -14.47 22.38 0.81
CA VAL A 174 -13.75 21.85 -0.35
C VAL A 174 -14.71 21.32 -1.41
N ALA A 175 -14.32 21.41 -2.68
CA ALA A 175 -15.01 20.77 -3.80
C ALA A 175 -14.96 19.24 -3.68
N SER A 176 -15.97 18.55 -4.24
CA SER A 176 -16.02 17.08 -4.29
C SER A 176 -15.26 16.46 -5.46
N GLU A 177 -14.71 17.29 -6.35
CA GLU A 177 -14.02 16.86 -7.57
C GLU A 177 -12.61 16.32 -7.28
N TYR A 178 -12.12 15.45 -8.17
CA TYR A 178 -10.76 14.91 -8.09
C TYR A 178 -9.72 15.92 -8.63
N PHE A 179 -9.49 17.00 -7.89
CA PHE A 179 -8.51 18.03 -8.27
C PHE A 179 -7.09 17.76 -7.75
N ALA A 180 -6.97 17.20 -6.55
CA ALA A 180 -5.69 16.97 -5.89
C ALA A 180 -5.68 15.64 -5.14
N GLN A 181 -4.49 15.08 -4.95
CA GLN A 181 -4.24 13.86 -4.17
C GLN A 181 -3.12 14.06 -3.15
N THR A 182 -2.92 13.09 -2.25
CA THR A 182 -1.89 13.18 -1.19
C THR A 182 -0.46 13.38 -1.74
N ALA A 183 -0.15 12.90 -2.95
CA ALA A 183 1.13 13.21 -3.58
C ALA A 183 1.35 14.73 -3.75
N ASP A 184 0.31 15.51 -4.09
CA ASP A 184 0.40 16.97 -4.21
C ASP A 184 0.69 17.62 -2.85
N VAL A 185 0.03 17.13 -1.79
CA VAL A 185 0.26 17.56 -0.40
C VAL A 185 1.71 17.32 -0.03
N HIS A 186 2.17 16.07 -0.16
CA HIS A 186 3.52 15.65 0.20
C HIS A 186 4.60 16.35 -0.63
N ARG A 187 4.29 16.67 -1.90
CA ARG A 187 5.19 17.42 -2.79
C ARG A 187 5.35 18.87 -2.38
N VAL A 188 4.26 19.50 -1.90
CA VAL A 188 4.25 20.91 -1.45
C VAL A 188 4.89 21.08 -0.08
N ILE A 189 4.60 20.20 0.88
CA ILE A 189 5.20 20.22 2.23
C ILE A 189 6.63 19.66 2.26
N GLY A 190 7.12 19.12 1.14
CA GLY A 190 8.51 18.68 0.96
C GLY A 190 8.85 17.33 1.61
N THR A 191 7.86 16.47 1.85
CA THR A 191 8.09 15.11 2.34
C THR A 191 8.44 14.12 1.24
N ILE A 192 8.13 14.45 -0.03
CA ILE A 192 8.52 13.66 -1.20
C ILE A 192 9.15 14.54 -2.28
N GLY A 193 10.09 13.98 -3.03
CA GLY A 193 10.65 14.56 -4.24
C GLY A 193 9.85 14.26 -5.51
N ASP A 194 10.42 14.65 -6.64
CA ASP A 194 9.84 14.41 -7.97
C ASP A 194 9.82 12.91 -8.33
N ARG A 195 10.86 12.16 -7.93
CA ARG A 195 10.98 10.73 -8.22
C ARG A 195 9.94 9.90 -7.46
N GLU A 196 9.62 10.29 -6.24
CA GLU A 196 8.63 9.60 -5.41
C GLU A 196 7.19 9.87 -5.86
N TYR A 197 6.91 10.99 -6.54
CA TYR A 197 5.62 11.26 -7.19
C TYR A 197 5.48 10.42 -8.46
N SER A 198 5.31 9.11 -8.27
CA SER A 198 5.33 8.06 -9.30
C SER A 198 3.96 7.67 -9.85
N VAL A 199 2.92 8.47 -9.55
CA VAL A 199 1.54 8.21 -9.97
C VAL A 199 1.03 9.32 -10.90
N PRO A 200 0.08 9.03 -11.82
CA PRO A 200 -0.53 10.06 -12.65
C PRO A 200 -1.14 11.18 -11.80
N THR A 201 -0.94 12.41 -12.24
CA THR A 201 -1.56 13.60 -11.62
C THR A 201 -3.03 13.68 -12.02
N PRO A 202 -3.91 14.25 -11.16
CA PRO A 202 -5.33 14.37 -11.46
C PRO A 202 -5.66 15.12 -12.75
N ASP A 203 -4.84 16.12 -13.11
CA ASP A 203 -5.02 16.94 -14.30
C ASP A 203 -4.11 16.57 -15.48
N GLY A 204 -3.29 15.52 -15.33
CA GLY A 204 -2.32 15.09 -16.35
C GLY A 204 -1.12 16.03 -16.54
N ALA A 205 -0.98 17.07 -15.73
CA ALA A 205 0.18 17.95 -15.73
C ALA A 205 1.39 17.30 -15.02
N ASP A 206 2.54 17.98 -15.01
CA ASP A 206 3.73 17.48 -14.34
C ASP A 206 3.60 17.41 -12.80
N THR A 207 4.61 16.78 -12.19
CA THR A 207 4.76 16.49 -10.76
C THR A 207 5.52 17.57 -10.00
N SER A 208 5.73 18.75 -10.61
CA SER A 208 6.42 19.85 -9.95
C SER A 208 5.64 20.36 -8.75
N ARG A 209 6.36 21.04 -7.84
CA ARG A 209 5.73 21.73 -6.70
C ARG A 209 4.72 22.77 -7.19
N GLU A 210 5.03 23.49 -8.25
CA GLU A 210 4.18 24.54 -8.83
C GLU A 210 2.89 23.95 -9.42
N ALA A 211 2.97 22.85 -10.17
CA ALA A 211 1.78 22.15 -10.65
C ALA A 211 0.93 21.59 -9.49
N SER A 212 1.59 21.09 -8.43
CA SER A 212 0.90 20.61 -7.23
C SER A 212 0.16 21.74 -6.50
N LEU A 213 0.75 22.94 -6.39
CA LEU A 213 0.10 24.12 -5.83
C LEU A 213 -1.16 24.51 -6.61
N ARG A 214 -1.10 24.50 -7.96
CA ARG A 214 -2.28 24.77 -8.80
C ARG A 214 -3.41 23.78 -8.55
N ARG A 215 -3.09 22.49 -8.45
CA ARG A 215 -4.07 21.43 -8.13
C ARG A 215 -4.69 21.63 -6.75
N LEU A 216 -3.88 21.98 -5.75
CA LEU A 216 -4.36 22.27 -4.39
C LEU A 216 -5.26 23.51 -4.33
N ALA A 217 -4.97 24.56 -5.10
CA ALA A 217 -5.85 25.74 -5.16
C ALA A 217 -7.26 25.39 -5.68
N ARG A 218 -7.35 24.49 -6.67
CA ARG A 218 -8.64 24.05 -7.22
C ARG A 218 -9.51 23.29 -6.22
N VAL A 219 -8.94 22.74 -5.14
CA VAL A 219 -9.68 22.06 -4.07
C VAL A 219 -10.72 22.98 -3.42
N VAL A 220 -10.47 24.29 -3.41
CA VAL A 220 -11.41 25.31 -2.90
C VAL A 220 -12.01 26.15 -4.03
N CYS A 221 -12.06 25.59 -5.25
CA CYS A 221 -12.55 26.27 -6.47
C CYS A 221 -11.79 27.55 -6.83
N ALA A 222 -10.52 27.68 -6.42
CA ALA A 222 -9.69 28.84 -6.70
C ALA A 222 -8.49 28.50 -7.60
N ASP A 223 -7.71 29.52 -7.94
CA ASP A 223 -6.39 29.40 -8.56
C ASP A 223 -5.33 30.18 -7.76
N LEU A 224 -4.08 30.15 -8.24
CA LEU A 224 -2.97 30.83 -7.57
C LEU A 224 -3.04 32.36 -7.68
N GLU A 225 -3.80 32.94 -8.62
CA GLU A 225 -3.99 34.39 -8.69
C GLU A 225 -4.89 34.86 -7.54
N GLU A 226 -5.86 34.03 -7.13
CA GLU A 226 -6.81 34.37 -6.07
C GLU A 226 -6.27 34.10 -4.64
N ILE A 227 -5.69 32.93 -4.40
CA ILE A 227 -5.26 32.52 -3.05
C ILE A 227 -3.74 32.55 -2.85
N GLY A 228 -2.95 32.71 -3.92
CA GLY A 228 -1.49 32.67 -3.88
C GLY A 228 -0.94 31.30 -3.50
N ASP A 229 0.39 31.20 -3.54
CA ASP A 229 1.12 30.03 -3.05
C ASP A 229 0.82 29.76 -1.57
N GLU A 230 0.70 30.81 -0.75
CA GLU A 230 0.41 30.70 0.69
C GLU A 230 -0.93 30.00 0.94
N GLY A 231 -1.98 30.35 0.19
CA GLY A 231 -3.28 29.71 0.31
C GLY A 231 -3.23 28.23 -0.09
N ALA A 232 -2.56 27.90 -1.19
CA ALA A 232 -2.40 26.51 -1.62
C ALA A 232 -1.54 25.68 -0.64
N VAL A 233 -0.50 26.27 -0.05
CA VAL A 233 0.28 25.66 1.03
C VAL A 233 -0.60 25.41 2.26
N ALA A 234 -1.44 26.36 2.65
CA ALA A 234 -2.34 26.19 3.80
C ALA A 234 -3.35 25.04 3.58
N VAL A 235 -3.78 24.78 2.35
CA VAL A 235 -4.58 23.57 2.00
C VAL A 235 -3.76 22.31 2.26
N ALA A 236 -2.52 22.26 1.78
CA ALA A 236 -1.64 21.10 1.95
C ALA A 236 -1.33 20.81 3.43
N GLU A 237 -1.00 21.84 4.21
CA GLU A 237 -0.71 21.70 5.64
C GLU A 237 -1.90 21.14 6.42
N GLN A 238 -3.10 21.64 6.14
CA GLN A 238 -4.32 21.14 6.78
C GLN A 238 -4.67 19.71 6.33
N ALA A 239 -4.48 19.37 5.06
CA ALA A 239 -4.61 17.99 4.57
C ALA A 239 -3.65 17.05 5.31
N TRP A 240 -2.39 17.47 5.45
CA TRP A 240 -1.37 16.69 6.15
C TRP A 240 -1.67 16.54 7.64
N GLU A 241 -2.14 17.58 8.33
CA GLU A 241 -2.53 17.50 9.73
C GLU A 241 -3.65 16.45 9.94
N ILE A 242 -4.66 16.42 9.07
CA ILE A 242 -5.73 15.41 9.15
C ILE A 242 -5.22 14.01 8.84
N GLN A 243 -4.44 13.83 7.78
CA GLN A 243 -3.87 12.53 7.42
C GLN A 243 -2.98 11.98 8.53
N SER A 244 -2.05 12.81 9.02
CA SER A 244 -1.09 12.44 10.06
C SER A 244 -1.75 12.14 11.40
N ARG A 245 -2.82 12.88 11.76
CA ARG A 245 -3.64 12.57 12.93
C ARG A 245 -4.37 11.24 12.78
N THR A 246 -5.01 11.02 11.64
CA THR A 246 -5.73 9.75 11.36
C THR A 246 -4.81 8.54 11.51
N ILE A 247 -3.59 8.63 10.96
CA ILE A 247 -2.59 7.56 11.07
C ILE A 247 -2.13 7.42 12.52
N ARG A 248 -1.75 8.51 13.21
CA ARG A 248 -1.29 8.45 14.61
C ARG A 248 -2.33 7.87 15.54
N ASP A 249 -3.58 8.26 15.39
CA ASP A 249 -4.68 7.79 16.25
C ASP A 249 -4.90 6.28 16.05
N ALA A 250 -4.88 5.80 14.81
CA ALA A 250 -5.01 4.38 14.50
C ALA A 250 -3.82 3.56 15.01
N VAL A 251 -2.59 4.06 14.82
CA VAL A 251 -1.37 3.41 15.36
C VAL A 251 -1.39 3.41 16.89
N GLY A 252 -1.78 4.52 17.52
CA GLY A 252 -1.87 4.65 18.98
C GLY A 252 -2.89 3.69 19.57
N ALA A 253 -4.08 3.59 18.97
CA ALA A 253 -5.10 2.63 19.35
C ALA A 253 -4.59 1.18 19.23
N MET A 254 -3.85 0.86 18.15
CA MET A 254 -3.28 -0.47 17.94
C MET A 254 -2.22 -0.83 18.99
N VAL A 255 -1.31 0.10 19.27
CA VAL A 255 -0.27 -0.07 20.29
C VAL A 255 -0.89 -0.29 21.66
N GLN A 256 -1.94 0.46 22.00
CA GLN A 256 -2.67 0.30 23.26
C GLN A 256 -3.41 -1.04 23.35
N GLU A 257 -4.12 -1.46 22.29
CA GLU A 257 -4.90 -2.71 22.27
C GLU A 257 -4.01 -3.95 22.32
N SER A 258 -2.90 -3.93 21.57
CA SER A 258 -2.01 -5.09 21.45
C SER A 258 -0.95 -5.17 22.56
N GLY A 259 -0.64 -4.05 23.23
CA GLY A 259 0.46 -3.96 24.19
C GLY A 259 1.85 -4.06 23.55
N ASN A 260 1.93 -3.93 22.23
CA ASN A 260 3.18 -3.94 21.47
C ASN A 260 3.89 -2.59 21.60
N GLU A 261 5.21 -2.62 21.76
CA GLU A 261 5.99 -1.42 22.12
C GLU A 261 6.75 -0.83 20.93
N MET A 262 7.05 -1.65 19.92
CA MET A 262 7.83 -1.24 18.76
C MET A 262 6.93 -1.04 17.54
N ILE A 263 7.16 0.04 16.80
CA ILE A 263 6.50 0.28 15.51
C ILE A 263 7.52 0.06 14.40
N LEU A 264 7.17 -0.76 13.42
CA LEU A 264 7.96 -0.98 12.22
C LEU A 264 7.30 -0.22 11.07
N ALA A 265 8.07 0.53 10.29
CA ALA A 265 7.57 1.24 9.12
C ALA A 265 8.04 0.53 7.84
N ALA A 266 7.10 0.30 6.92
CA ALA A 266 7.36 -0.31 5.62
C ALA A 266 6.63 0.44 4.49
N GLY A 267 6.92 0.03 3.25
CA GLY A 267 6.32 0.57 2.04
C GLY A 267 6.90 1.93 1.64
N VAL A 268 6.36 2.47 0.55
CA VAL A 268 6.80 3.75 -0.04
C VAL A 268 6.68 4.91 0.94
N GLY A 269 5.76 4.81 1.90
CA GLY A 269 5.54 5.76 2.98
C GLY A 269 6.38 5.55 4.23
N SER A 270 7.26 4.55 4.28
CA SER A 270 8.05 4.18 5.46
C SER A 270 8.77 5.35 6.12
N GLY A 271 9.46 6.20 5.35
CA GLY A 271 10.16 7.38 5.87
C GLY A 271 9.23 8.41 6.52
N CYS A 272 8.01 8.55 5.99
CA CYS A 272 6.97 9.41 6.55
C CYS A 272 6.46 8.85 7.89
N ILE A 273 6.15 7.55 7.94
CA ILE A 273 5.72 6.85 9.16
C ILE A 273 6.80 6.85 10.23
N ALA A 274 8.06 6.61 9.85
CA ALA A 274 9.20 6.65 10.77
C ALA A 274 9.32 8.00 11.47
N ARG A 275 9.16 9.10 10.72
CA ARG A 275 9.16 10.45 11.29
C ARG A 275 7.91 10.73 12.12
N LEU A 276 6.74 10.30 11.65
CA LEU A 276 5.46 10.60 12.27
C LEU A 276 5.26 9.86 13.61
N CYS A 277 5.66 8.60 13.67
CA CYS A 277 5.38 7.69 14.78
C CYS A 277 6.63 7.27 15.57
N GLY A 278 7.82 7.78 15.22
CA GLY A 278 9.07 7.30 15.80
C GLY A 278 9.37 5.83 15.47
N ALA A 279 8.85 5.36 14.33
CA ALA A 279 8.93 3.96 13.93
C ALA A 279 10.32 3.60 13.39
N ARG A 280 10.67 2.31 13.54
CA ARG A 280 11.85 1.71 12.94
C ARG A 280 11.62 1.48 11.45
N ASP A 281 12.35 2.21 10.63
CA ASP A 281 12.22 2.17 9.16
C ASP A 281 12.89 0.92 8.58
N LEU A 282 12.09 -0.05 8.13
CA LEU A 282 12.57 -1.31 7.57
C LEU A 282 13.27 -1.10 6.22
N THR A 283 13.02 0.01 5.51
CA THR A 283 13.70 0.32 4.24
C THR A 283 15.19 0.56 4.44
N LYS A 284 15.60 1.03 5.62
CA LYS A 284 17.03 1.21 5.95
C LYS A 284 17.76 -0.12 6.18
N GLU A 285 17.03 -1.19 6.50
CA GLU A 285 17.60 -2.50 6.82
C GLU A 285 17.45 -3.49 5.67
N LEU A 286 16.28 -3.50 5.04
CA LEU A 286 15.96 -4.38 3.91
C LEU A 286 16.30 -3.75 2.56
N GLY A 287 16.60 -2.45 2.51
CA GLY A 287 16.86 -1.73 1.27
C GLY A 287 15.64 -1.73 0.33
N PRO A 288 15.84 -1.84 -1.00
CA PRO A 288 14.76 -1.85 -2.00
C PRO A 288 13.69 -2.94 -1.77
N VAL A 289 14.01 -3.97 -0.98
CA VAL A 289 13.10 -5.07 -0.64
C VAL A 289 11.88 -4.59 0.15
N SER A 290 11.97 -3.47 0.87
CA SER A 290 10.84 -2.89 1.62
C SER A 290 9.66 -2.53 0.71
N ASP A 291 9.91 -2.05 -0.51
CA ASP A 291 8.86 -1.69 -1.47
C ASP A 291 8.14 -2.92 -2.06
N ALA A 292 8.74 -4.10 -1.91
CA ALA A 292 8.22 -5.40 -2.32
C ALA A 292 8.16 -6.38 -1.13
N LEU A 293 7.91 -5.88 0.08
CA LEU A 293 7.92 -6.67 1.30
C LEU A 293 7.05 -7.93 1.21
N PRO A 294 5.80 -7.89 0.69
CA PRO A 294 5.00 -9.13 0.55
C PRO A 294 5.63 -10.18 -0.38
N ALA A 295 6.22 -9.76 -1.50
CA ALA A 295 6.88 -10.67 -2.44
C ALA A 295 8.13 -11.30 -1.80
N TYR A 296 8.91 -10.53 -1.06
CA TYR A 296 10.05 -11.06 -0.32
C TYR A 296 9.60 -11.99 0.81
N ALA A 297 8.63 -11.56 1.61
CA ALA A 297 8.11 -12.31 2.74
C ALA A 297 7.55 -13.68 2.31
N VAL A 298 6.78 -13.75 1.23
CA VAL A 298 6.19 -15.03 0.79
C VAL A 298 7.25 -16.04 0.37
N ARG A 299 8.34 -15.59 -0.28
CA ARG A 299 9.50 -16.44 -0.59
C ARG A 299 10.16 -16.96 0.68
N GLU A 300 10.47 -16.08 1.62
CA GLU A 300 11.15 -16.46 2.86
C GLU A 300 10.29 -17.37 3.75
N VAL A 301 8.97 -17.15 3.80
CA VAL A 301 8.03 -17.98 4.55
C VAL A 301 7.94 -19.39 3.93
N LEU A 302 7.90 -19.51 2.59
CA LEU A 302 7.89 -20.82 1.93
C LEU A 302 9.21 -21.58 2.17
N LEU A 303 10.36 -20.90 2.04
CA LEU A 303 11.67 -21.48 2.30
C LEU A 303 11.80 -22.03 3.73
N ARG A 304 11.19 -21.36 4.72
CA ARG A 304 11.13 -21.82 6.12
C ARG A 304 10.18 -23.00 6.33
N SER A 305 9.11 -23.09 5.53
CA SER A 305 8.06 -24.09 5.69
C SER A 305 8.46 -25.47 5.13
N GLY A 306 9.47 -25.52 4.26
CA GLY A 306 10.01 -26.77 3.71
C GLY A 306 9.22 -27.34 2.51
N GLY A 307 8.25 -26.60 1.99
CA GLY A 307 7.44 -26.96 0.82
C GLY A 307 6.00 -26.41 0.90
N CYS A 308 5.28 -26.54 -0.22
CA CYS A 308 3.85 -26.86 -0.17
C CYS A 308 3.70 -28.33 0.28
#